data_AF-A0A961PP43-F1
#
_entry.id   AF-A0A961PP43-F1
#
_cell.length_a   1.000
_cell.length_b   1.000
_cell.length_c   1.000
_cell.angle_alpha   90.00
_cell.angle_beta   90.00
_cell.angle_gamma   90.00
#
_symmetry.space_group_name_H-M   'P 1'
#
loop_
_entity.id
_entity.type
_entity.pdbx_description
1 polymer ?
#
loop_
_entity_poly.entity_id
_entity_poly.type
_entity_poly.pdbx_seq_one_letter_code
_entity_poly.pdbx_strand_id
1 'polypeptide(L)'
;MATLLLSAAGAAVGANFGGAVLGLSGAVIGRAVGATLGRAIDQRLLGAGSGRVETAGIQRLQVTGAGEGVPLPRLWGRMRVAGHVIWASRFQEIPGRSRRTKGGLGPTVTEQSRYVVSVAIALCEGEIGGIGRIWAYGDELSRKDLNLRVYTGALD
;
A
#
# COMPACT_ATOMS: atom_id res chain seq x y z
N MET A 1 -11.49 -10.41 -22.07
CA MET A 1 -12.94 -10.07 -22.10
C MET A 1 -13.45 -10.09 -23.54
N ALA A 2 -13.06 -11.10 -24.32
CA ALA A 2 -13.55 -11.31 -25.68
C ALA A 2 -14.91 -12.03 -25.69
N THR A 3 -15.20 -12.86 -24.69
CA THR A 3 -16.50 -13.53 -24.48
C THR A 3 -17.67 -12.57 -24.42
N LEU A 4 -17.58 -11.49 -23.64
CA LEU A 4 -18.65 -10.50 -23.52
C LEU A 4 -18.86 -9.74 -24.84
N LEU A 5 -17.77 -9.32 -25.50
CA LEU A 5 -17.84 -8.58 -26.76
C LEU A 5 -18.33 -9.45 -27.93
N LEU A 6 -17.81 -10.68 -28.05
CA LEU A 6 -18.15 -11.58 -29.16
C LEU A 6 -19.53 -12.22 -28.97
N SER A 7 -19.98 -12.44 -27.73
CA SER A 7 -21.35 -12.87 -27.46
C SER A 7 -22.36 -11.75 -27.72
N ALA A 8 -22.02 -10.48 -27.45
CA ALA A 8 -22.84 -9.32 -27.80
C ALA A 8 -22.92 -9.10 -29.32
N ALA A 9 -21.78 -9.21 -30.02
CA ALA A 9 -21.73 -9.13 -31.48
C ALA A 9 -22.49 -10.30 -32.16
N GLY A 10 -22.32 -11.53 -31.65
CA GLY A 10 -23.05 -12.70 -32.12
C GLY A 10 -24.56 -12.60 -31.87
N ALA A 11 -24.97 -12.04 -30.74
CA ALA A 11 -26.38 -11.76 -30.46
C ALA A 11 -26.97 -10.72 -31.42
N ALA A 12 -26.21 -9.66 -31.74
CA ALA A 12 -26.66 -8.60 -32.65
C ALA A 12 -26.78 -9.09 -34.11
N VAL A 13 -25.81 -9.89 -34.59
CA VAL A 13 -25.88 -10.50 -35.93
C VAL A 13 -26.99 -11.56 -35.99
N GLY A 14 -27.14 -12.39 -34.95
CA GLY A 14 -28.20 -13.38 -34.86
C GLY A 14 -29.61 -12.80 -34.74
N ALA A 15 -29.75 -11.58 -34.20
CA ALA A 15 -31.01 -10.85 -34.17
C ALA A 15 -31.45 -10.36 -35.56
N ASN A 16 -30.49 -10.00 -36.42
CA ASN A 16 -30.76 -9.48 -37.77
C ASN A 16 -31.05 -10.56 -38.82
N PHE A 17 -30.69 -11.83 -38.56
CA PHE A 17 -30.89 -12.95 -39.49
C PHE A 17 -32.23 -13.71 -39.34
N GLY A 18 -33.15 -13.21 -38.51
CA GLY A 18 -34.58 -13.53 -38.62
C GLY A 18 -35.05 -14.85 -37.99
N GLY A 19 -36.16 -14.74 -37.26
CA GLY A 19 -37.08 -15.85 -36.99
C GLY A 19 -36.67 -16.81 -35.87
N ALA A 20 -37.64 -17.19 -35.03
CA ALA A 20 -37.49 -18.27 -34.06
C ALA A 20 -37.47 -19.63 -34.79
N VAL A 21 -36.31 -20.04 -35.27
CA VAL A 21 -36.13 -21.41 -35.77
C VAL A 21 -36.07 -22.33 -34.55
N LEU A 22 -37.09 -23.19 -34.40
CA LEU A 22 -37.28 -24.14 -33.28
C LEU A 22 -37.62 -23.51 -31.91
N GLY A 23 -38.26 -22.33 -31.88
CA GLY A 23 -38.71 -21.69 -30.63
C GLY A 23 -37.62 -20.95 -29.85
N LEU A 24 -36.40 -20.89 -30.40
CA LEU A 24 -35.28 -20.10 -29.89
C LEU A 24 -34.98 -18.96 -30.88
N SER A 25 -34.86 -17.73 -30.38
CA SER A 25 -34.57 -16.58 -31.26
C SER A 25 -33.14 -16.68 -31.82
N GLY A 26 -32.94 -16.26 -33.07
CA GLY A 26 -31.61 -16.23 -33.70
C GLY A 26 -30.56 -15.46 -32.88
N ALA A 27 -31.00 -14.50 -32.06
CA ALA A 27 -30.16 -13.80 -31.08
C ALA A 27 -29.60 -14.74 -30.00
N VAL A 28 -30.35 -15.72 -29.53
CA VAL A 28 -29.92 -16.70 -28.51
C VAL A 28 -28.88 -17.66 -29.11
N ILE A 29 -29.13 -18.13 -30.35
CA ILE A 29 -28.20 -19.02 -31.06
C ILE A 29 -26.90 -18.26 -31.37
N GLY A 30 -26.99 -17.04 -31.89
CA GLY A 30 -25.83 -16.19 -32.17
C GLY A 30 -25.04 -15.82 -30.91
N ARG A 31 -25.73 -15.59 -29.79
CA ARG A 31 -25.08 -15.38 -28.49
C ARG A 31 -24.37 -16.63 -27.98
N ALA A 32 -24.97 -17.81 -28.14
CA ALA A 32 -24.38 -19.08 -27.73
C ALA A 32 -23.10 -19.38 -28.54
N VAL A 33 -23.15 -19.24 -29.86
CA VAL A 33 -21.99 -19.46 -30.74
C VAL A 33 -20.89 -18.40 -30.51
N GLY A 34 -21.27 -17.13 -30.34
CA GLY A 34 -20.33 -16.05 -30.01
C GLY A 34 -19.67 -16.23 -28.64
N ALA A 35 -20.41 -16.76 -27.66
CA ALA A 35 -19.88 -17.05 -26.32
C ALA A 35 -18.93 -18.26 -26.33
N THR A 36 -19.21 -19.31 -27.10
CA THR A 36 -18.32 -20.50 -27.17
C THR A 36 -17.01 -20.18 -27.89
N LEU A 37 -17.06 -19.49 -29.03
CA LEU A 37 -15.86 -19.03 -29.74
C LEU A 37 -15.10 -18.00 -28.91
N GLY A 38 -15.81 -17.06 -28.29
CA GLY A 38 -15.21 -16.05 -27.40
C GLY A 38 -14.52 -16.71 -26.21
N ARG A 39 -15.09 -17.79 -25.67
CA ARG A 39 -14.50 -18.57 -24.57
C ARG A 39 -13.25 -19.32 -25.00
N ALA A 40 -13.24 -19.91 -26.19
CA ALA A 40 -12.06 -20.57 -26.73
C ALA A 40 -10.88 -19.58 -26.95
N ILE A 41 -11.19 -18.36 -27.40
CA ILE A 41 -10.20 -17.29 -27.60
C ILE A 41 -9.72 -16.72 -26.26
N ASP A 42 -10.64 -16.40 -25.34
CA ASP A 42 -10.28 -15.94 -24.00
C ASP A 42 -9.46 -17.01 -23.24
N GLN A 43 -9.78 -18.30 -23.39
CA GLN A 43 -9.01 -19.41 -22.78
C GLN A 43 -7.61 -19.58 -23.39
N ARG A 44 -7.43 -19.29 -24.69
CA ARG A 44 -6.10 -19.32 -25.34
C ARG A 44 -5.25 -18.11 -25.00
N LEU A 45 -5.85 -16.93 -24.81
CA LEU A 45 -5.15 -15.68 -24.51
C LEU A 45 -4.85 -15.49 -23.02
N LEU A 46 -5.77 -15.86 -22.12
CA LEU A 46 -5.60 -15.74 -20.67
C LEU A 46 -5.01 -17.00 -20.03
N GLY A 47 -4.78 -18.05 -20.85
CA GLY A 47 -4.44 -19.39 -20.39
C GLY A 47 -5.61 -20.04 -19.64
N ALA A 48 -5.51 -21.34 -19.36
CA ALA A 48 -6.40 -22.05 -18.43
C ALA A 48 -6.14 -21.61 -16.96
N GLY A 49 -6.05 -20.30 -16.74
CA GLY A 49 -5.54 -19.69 -15.53
C GLY A 49 -6.42 -20.02 -14.32
N SER A 50 -5.78 -20.56 -13.29
CA SER A 50 -6.32 -20.81 -11.96
C SER A 50 -7.12 -19.61 -11.44
N GLY A 51 -8.14 -19.90 -10.63
CA GLY A 51 -9.04 -18.89 -10.04
C GLY A 51 -8.29 -17.67 -9.51
N ARG A 52 -8.89 -16.49 -9.72
CA ARG A 52 -8.31 -15.21 -9.34
C ARG A 52 -8.05 -15.20 -7.83
N VAL A 53 -6.78 -15.25 -7.44
CA VAL A 53 -6.39 -15.06 -6.04
C VAL A 53 -6.59 -13.58 -5.70
N GLU A 54 -7.28 -13.30 -4.60
CA GLU A 54 -7.42 -11.94 -4.10
C GLU A 54 -6.01 -11.38 -3.82
N THR A 55 -5.61 -10.41 -4.64
CA THR A 55 -4.36 -9.68 -4.44
C THR A 55 -4.64 -8.51 -3.51
N ALA A 56 -3.73 -8.27 -2.57
CA ALA A 56 -3.87 -7.21 -1.57
C ALA A 56 -4.22 -5.87 -2.22
N GLY A 57 -5.23 -5.19 -1.66
CA GLY A 57 -5.68 -3.88 -2.14
C GLY A 57 -4.62 -2.79 -1.95
N ILE A 58 -4.79 -1.68 -2.69
CA ILE A 58 -3.86 -0.54 -2.62
C ILE A 58 -3.99 0.12 -1.24
N GLN A 59 -2.89 0.09 -0.48
CA GLN A 59 -2.81 0.77 0.82
C GLN A 59 -2.60 2.28 0.60
N ARG A 60 -3.66 3.06 0.83
CA ARG A 60 -3.61 4.53 0.66
C ARG A 60 -3.07 5.26 1.89
N LEU A 61 -3.35 4.72 3.08
CA LEU A 61 -2.88 5.27 4.35
C LEU A 61 -1.81 4.34 4.94
N GLN A 62 -0.60 4.86 5.08
CA GLN A 62 0.52 4.14 5.66
C GLN A 62 0.81 4.72 7.06
N VAL A 63 0.50 3.96 8.10
CA VAL A 63 0.75 4.32 9.51
C VAL A 63 1.73 3.33 10.10
N THR A 64 2.74 3.84 10.82
CA THR A 64 3.72 3.02 11.52
C THR A 64 3.06 2.30 12.70
N GLY A 65 3.20 0.98 12.75
CA GLY A 65 2.69 0.14 13.84
C GLY A 65 3.77 -0.24 14.85
N ALA A 66 3.36 -0.81 15.99
CA ALA A 66 4.24 -1.39 17.01
C ALA A 66 3.71 -2.74 17.56
N GLY A 67 2.69 -3.32 16.91
CA GLY A 67 2.10 -4.61 17.32
C GLY A 67 2.93 -5.82 16.88
N GLU A 68 2.68 -6.97 17.50
CA GLU A 68 3.34 -8.23 17.14
C GLU A 68 2.58 -8.97 16.03
N GLY A 69 3.25 -9.86 15.30
CA GLY A 69 2.64 -10.68 14.23
C GLY A 69 2.41 -9.97 12.90
N VAL A 70 2.92 -8.74 12.73
CA VAL A 70 2.87 -8.01 11.46
C VAL A 70 3.90 -8.60 10.49
N PRO A 71 3.54 -8.91 9.23
CA PRO A 71 4.48 -9.46 8.26
C PRO A 71 5.58 -8.45 7.89
N LEU A 72 6.78 -8.97 7.62
CA LEU A 72 7.89 -8.14 7.15
C LEU A 72 7.71 -7.87 5.64
N PRO A 73 7.64 -6.59 5.21
CA PRO A 73 7.36 -6.28 3.82
C PRO A 73 8.60 -6.52 2.94
N ARG A 74 8.36 -6.96 1.71
CA ARG A 74 9.36 -7.04 0.64
C ARG A 74 9.03 -6.02 -0.44
N LEU A 75 9.99 -5.17 -0.77
CA LEU A 75 9.83 -4.05 -1.69
C LEU A 75 10.92 -4.09 -2.75
N TRP A 76 10.59 -3.64 -3.96
CA TRP A 76 11.56 -3.51 -5.05
C TRP A 76 11.54 -2.09 -5.61
N GLY A 77 12.73 -1.52 -5.75
CA GLY A 77 12.91 -0.14 -6.21
C GLY A 77 12.64 0.88 -5.11
N ARG A 78 12.25 2.10 -5.52
CA ARG A 78 12.10 3.24 -4.61
C ARG A 78 10.63 3.49 -4.28
N MET A 79 10.20 3.01 -3.12
CA MET A 79 8.84 3.18 -2.62
C MET A 79 8.82 3.74 -1.19
N ARG A 80 7.69 4.35 -0.80
CA ARG A 80 7.45 4.76 0.58
C ARG A 80 6.91 3.58 1.37
N VAL A 81 7.42 3.41 2.59
CA VAL A 81 6.98 2.44 3.57
C VAL A 81 6.80 3.13 4.92
N ALA A 82 5.80 2.73 5.70
CA ALA A 82 5.59 3.25 7.06
C ALA A 82 6.66 2.75 8.05
N GLY A 83 7.21 1.57 7.80
CA GLY A 83 8.03 0.85 8.77
C GLY A 83 7.24 0.35 9.97
N HIS A 84 7.91 -0.39 10.83
CA HIS A 84 7.35 -0.97 12.05
C HIS A 84 8.31 -0.79 13.22
N VAL A 85 7.82 -0.34 14.38
CA VAL A 85 8.66 -0.15 15.57
C VAL A 85 8.95 -1.51 16.18
N ILE A 86 10.24 -1.85 16.27
CA ILE A 86 10.70 -3.12 16.86
C ILE A 86 11.29 -2.93 18.26
N TRP A 87 11.71 -1.70 18.58
CA TRP A 87 12.22 -1.34 19.90
C TRP A 87 12.06 0.16 20.14
N ALA A 88 11.73 0.53 21.37
CA ALA A 88 11.69 1.91 21.82
C ALA A 88 12.16 2.01 23.27
N SER A 89 12.91 3.06 23.59
CA SER A 89 13.23 3.40 24.97
C SER A 89 12.01 3.98 25.69
N ARG A 90 12.08 4.03 27.03
CA ARG A 90 11.17 4.90 27.78
C ARG A 90 11.42 6.37 27.42
N PHE A 91 10.40 7.21 27.56
CA PHE A 91 10.55 8.64 27.38
C PHE A 91 11.48 9.23 28.44
N GLN A 92 12.44 10.03 28.00
CA GLN A 92 13.28 10.83 28.86
C GLN A 92 12.74 12.26 28.86
N GLU A 93 12.31 12.74 30.02
CA GLU A 93 11.91 14.13 30.19
C GLU A 93 13.12 15.01 30.53
N ILE A 94 13.28 16.09 29.76
CA ILE A 94 14.23 17.16 30.03
C ILE A 94 13.38 18.32 30.57
N PRO A 95 13.41 18.57 31.90
CA PRO A 95 12.58 19.61 32.48
C PRO A 95 13.01 20.98 31.95
N GLY A 96 12.02 21.79 31.55
CA GLY A 96 12.26 23.17 31.19
C GLY A 96 12.73 23.97 32.41
N ARG A 97 13.68 24.89 32.23
CA ARG A 97 14.13 25.71 33.35
C ARG A 97 13.15 26.85 33.57
N SER A 98 12.72 27.02 34.81
CA SER A 98 12.04 28.24 35.24
C SER A 98 13.10 29.27 35.64
N ARG A 99 13.16 30.41 34.94
CA ARG A 99 14.04 31.52 35.32
C ARG A 99 13.20 32.60 36.00
N ARG A 100 13.41 32.80 37.30
CA ARG A 100 12.85 33.94 38.03
C ARG A 100 13.88 35.08 38.01
N THR A 101 13.45 36.30 37.64
CA THR A 101 14.32 37.48 37.65
C THR A 101 14.84 37.75 39.06
N LYS A 102 16.12 38.12 39.19
CA LYS A 102 16.78 38.43 40.46
C LYS A 102 15.97 39.52 41.18
N GLY A 103 15.34 39.18 42.31
CA GLY A 103 14.48 40.08 43.08
C GLY A 103 13.00 39.68 43.21
N GLY A 104 12.56 38.55 42.63
CA GLY A 104 11.25 37.95 42.95
C GLY A 104 10.01 38.66 42.39
N LEU A 105 10.17 39.81 41.73
CA LEU A 105 9.09 40.66 41.21
C LEU A 105 8.82 40.52 39.69
N GLY A 106 9.48 39.58 39.00
CA GLY A 106 9.34 39.37 37.55
C GLY A 106 8.42 38.19 37.18
N PRO A 107 7.80 38.20 35.99
CA PRO A 107 6.97 37.09 35.51
C PRO A 107 7.77 35.79 35.45
N THR A 108 7.17 34.70 35.90
CA THR A 108 7.80 33.37 35.83
C THR A 108 7.66 32.85 34.40
N VAL A 109 8.77 32.79 33.66
CA VAL A 109 8.81 32.12 32.36
C VAL A 109 9.09 30.64 32.64
N THR A 110 8.06 29.81 32.52
CA THR A 110 8.20 28.35 32.58
C THR A 110 8.53 27.85 31.18
N GLU A 111 9.78 27.44 30.96
CA GLU A 111 10.12 26.72 29.74
C GLU A 111 9.36 25.38 29.70
N GLN A 112 8.86 25.00 28.52
CA GLN A 112 8.18 23.72 28.33
C GLN A 112 9.17 22.56 28.46
N SER A 113 8.77 21.48 29.16
CA SER A 113 9.53 20.22 29.20
C SER A 113 9.68 19.64 27.79
N ARG A 114 10.86 19.09 27.50
CA ARG A 114 11.14 18.39 26.24
C ARG A 114 11.19 16.89 26.50
N TYR A 115 10.69 16.09 25.56
CA TYR A 115 10.75 14.64 25.63
C TYR A 115 11.69 14.08 24.57
N VAL A 116 12.52 13.13 24.96
CA VAL A 116 13.45 12.43 24.08
C VAL A 116 13.14 10.94 24.13
N VAL A 117 13.18 10.29 22.97
CA VAL A 117 13.00 8.84 22.84
C VAL A 117 14.00 8.30 21.82
N SER A 118 14.51 7.11 22.09
CA SER A 118 15.28 6.33 21.12
C SER A 118 14.38 5.24 20.56
N VAL A 119 14.33 5.11 19.23
CA VAL A 119 13.49 4.12 18.55
C VAL A 119 14.28 3.37 17.48
N ALA A 120 13.94 2.10 17.27
CA ALA A 120 14.39 1.31 16.15
C ALA A 120 13.17 0.90 15.31
N ILE A 121 13.24 1.18 14.00
CA ILE A 121 12.16 0.96 13.05
C ILE A 121 12.66 0.02 11.96
N ALA A 122 12.01 -1.14 11.83
CA ALA A 122 12.23 -2.08 10.73
C ALA A 122 11.47 -1.61 9.48
N LEU A 123 12.12 -1.69 8.30
CA LEU A 123 11.55 -1.20 7.05
C LEU A 123 11.09 -2.31 6.12
N CYS A 124 11.99 -3.22 5.76
CA CYS A 124 11.73 -4.33 4.85
C CYS A 124 12.76 -5.45 5.04
N GLU A 125 12.47 -6.59 4.43
CA GLU A 125 13.42 -7.69 4.26
C GLU A 125 14.42 -7.37 3.12
N GLY A 126 15.66 -7.84 3.29
CA GLY A 126 16.72 -7.75 2.29
C GLY A 126 17.60 -6.51 2.42
N GLU A 127 18.69 -6.50 1.66
CA GLU A 127 19.63 -5.38 1.66
C GLU A 127 19.03 -4.15 0.97
N ILE A 128 19.05 -3.02 1.66
CA ILE A 128 18.61 -1.74 1.11
C ILE A 128 19.80 -0.89 0.66
N GLY A 129 19.66 -0.19 -0.47
CA GLY A 129 20.62 0.82 -0.90
C GLY A 129 20.64 2.07 -0.01
N GLY A 130 19.60 2.24 0.83
CA GLY A 130 19.51 3.31 1.81
C GLY A 130 18.12 3.95 1.87
N ILE A 131 17.91 4.76 2.91
CA ILE A 131 16.69 5.57 3.05
C ILE A 131 16.87 6.85 2.22
N GLY A 132 15.78 7.43 1.70
CA GLY A 132 15.83 8.63 0.85
C GLY A 132 15.42 9.90 1.60
N ARG A 133 14.10 10.05 1.78
CA ARG A 133 13.45 11.13 2.53
C ARG A 133 12.67 10.53 3.69
N ILE A 134 12.51 11.30 4.76
CA ILE A 134 11.78 10.89 5.96
C ILE A 134 10.65 11.90 6.15
N TRP A 135 9.47 11.41 6.49
CA TRP A 135 8.31 12.25 6.78
C TRP A 135 7.70 11.84 8.10
N ALA A 136 7.24 12.82 8.88
CA ALA A 136 6.49 12.60 10.11
C ALA A 136 5.28 13.53 10.12
N TYR A 137 4.10 12.97 10.38
CA TYR A 137 2.83 13.72 10.48
C TYR A 137 2.49 14.64 9.30
N GLY A 138 3.05 14.37 8.12
CA GLY A 138 2.80 15.16 6.89
C GLY A 138 3.98 16.04 6.48
N ASP A 139 4.89 16.35 7.40
CA ASP A 139 6.05 17.20 7.14
C ASP A 139 7.30 16.39 6.80
N GLU A 140 8.11 16.92 5.89
CA GLU A 140 9.40 16.33 5.55
C GLU A 140 10.43 16.68 6.64
N LEU A 141 11.10 15.64 7.16
CA LEU A 141 12.18 15.76 8.10
C LEU A 141 13.52 15.59 7.38
N SER A 142 14.41 16.56 7.56
CA SER A 142 15.78 16.45 7.11
C SER A 142 16.51 15.37 7.91
N ARG A 143 17.22 14.50 7.21
CA ARG A 143 17.98 13.41 7.83
C ARG A 143 19.18 13.90 8.64
N LYS A 144 19.66 15.11 8.35
CA LYS A 144 20.77 15.74 9.07
C LYS A 144 20.36 16.22 10.46
N ASP A 145 19.07 16.48 10.65
CA ASP A 145 18.54 16.99 11.91
C ASP A 145 18.21 15.85 12.89
N LEU A 146 18.26 14.60 12.40
CA LEU A 146 18.00 13.38 13.17
C LEU A 146 19.32 12.68 13.51
N ASN A 147 19.45 12.20 14.75
CA ASN A 147 20.52 11.26 15.12
C ASN A 147 20.18 9.85 14.59
N LEU A 148 20.13 9.72 13.27
CA LEU A 148 19.71 8.53 12.55
C LEU A 148 20.90 7.62 12.23
N ARG A 149 20.78 6.33 12.53
CA ARG A 149 21.67 5.29 12.00
C ARG A 149 20.87 4.38 11.08
N VAL A 150 21.40 4.14 9.88
CA VAL A 150 20.78 3.28 8.88
C VAL A 150 21.55 1.97 8.83
N TYR A 151 20.84 0.87 9.06
CA TYR A 151 21.36 -0.48 8.87
C TYR A 151 20.80 -1.00 7.54
N THR A 152 21.69 -1.45 6.65
CA THR A 152 21.28 -1.88 5.30
C THR A 152 20.64 -3.26 5.29
N GLY A 153 20.85 -4.07 6.34
CA GLY A 153 20.35 -5.44 6.39
C GLY A 153 21.15 -6.41 5.53
N ALA A 154 22.41 -6.07 5.22
CA ALA A 154 23.34 -6.99 4.57
C ALA A 154 23.50 -8.27 5.40
N LEU A 155 23.52 -9.42 4.72
CA LEU A 155 23.99 -10.68 5.30
C LEU A 155 25.51 -10.59 5.29
N ASP A 156 26.11 -10.31 6.44
CA ASP A 156 27.56 -10.50 6.63
C ASP A 156 27.93 -11.99 6.54
#